data_AF-A0A317Z659-F1
#
_entry.id   AF-A0A317Z659-F1
#
_cell.length_a   1.000
_cell.length_b   1.000
_cell.length_c   1.000
_cell.angle_alpha   90.00
_cell.angle_beta   90.00
_cell.angle_gamma   90.00
#
_symmetry.space_group_name_H-M   'P 1'
#
loop_
_entity.id
_entity.type
_entity.pdbx_description
1 polymer ?
#
loop_
_entity_poly.entity_id
_entity_poly.type
_entity_poly.pdbx_seq_one_letter_code
_entity_poly.pdbx_strand_id
1 'polypeptide(L)'
;KRKDEYATARIPMLPSVKGFSRTRVGMFLWLIALLPLPFLMQDLGVVFVVLATLLNVGWIALGLTSFKSSANETKWATKMFIYSLNYLVLFFAL
;
A
#
# COMPACT_ATOMS: atom_id res chain seq x y z
N LYS A 1 17.98 7.17 6.62
CA LYS A 1 17.77 8.63 6.68
C LYS A 1 16.51 9.00 7.45
N ARG A 2 15.27 9.03 6.90
CA ARG A 2 14.09 9.43 7.72
C ARG A 2 13.81 8.52 8.93
N LYS A 3 13.92 7.20 8.80
CA LYS A 3 13.72 6.24 9.91
C LYS A 3 14.65 6.53 11.11
N ASP A 4 15.88 6.93 10.83
CA ASP A 4 16.91 7.19 11.84
C ASP A 4 16.68 8.53 12.56
N GLU A 5 16.21 9.56 11.85
CA GLU A 5 15.83 10.85 12.45
C GLU A 5 14.68 10.69 13.43
N TYR A 6 13.66 9.90 13.09
CA TYR A 6 12.55 9.67 13.99
C TYR A 6 12.86 8.75 15.18
N ALA A 7 13.76 7.77 14.99
CA ALA A 7 14.26 6.95 16.09
C ALA A 7 15.07 7.81 17.07
N THR A 8 15.86 8.75 16.56
CA THR A 8 16.59 9.75 17.36
C THR A 8 15.64 10.70 18.08
N ALA A 9 14.51 11.07 17.45
CA ALA A 9 13.46 11.90 18.05
C ALA A 9 12.55 11.17 19.05
N ARG A 10 12.81 9.87 19.34
CA ARG A 10 11.97 9.02 20.21
C ARG A 10 10.49 9.00 19.84
N ILE A 11 10.14 9.20 18.56
CA ILE A 11 8.74 9.15 18.13
C ILE A 11 8.39 7.67 17.86
N PRO A 12 7.50 7.06 18.66
CA PRO A 12 7.17 5.64 18.53
C PRO A 12 6.32 5.43 17.28
N MET A 13 6.97 5.11 16.17
CA MET A 13 6.29 4.61 14.97
C MET A 13 6.14 3.09 15.07
N LEU A 14 5.00 2.55 14.64
CA LEU A 14 4.73 1.10 14.55
C LEU A 14 5.93 0.24 14.08
N PRO A 15 6.68 0.61 13.01
CA PRO A 15 7.88 -0.13 12.58
C PRO A 15 9.09 -0.04 13.53
N SER A 16 9.16 0.96 14.42
CA SER A 16 10.19 1.11 15.46
C SER A 16 9.90 0.27 16.71
N VAL A 17 8.63 -0.02 16.99
CA VAL A 17 8.20 -0.68 18.24
C VAL A 17 7.93 -2.17 18.02
N LYS A 18 7.32 -2.56 16.89
CA LYS A 18 6.92 -3.96 16.60
C LYS A 18 7.63 -4.59 15.40
N GLY A 19 8.57 -3.87 14.80
CA GLY A 19 9.32 -4.33 13.63
C GLY A 19 8.54 -4.24 12.32
N PHE A 20 9.27 -4.30 11.21
CA PHE A 20 8.72 -4.10 9.86
C PHE A 20 7.80 -5.25 9.42
N SER A 21 8.04 -6.46 9.93
CA SER A 21 7.24 -7.67 9.65
C SER A 21 5.75 -7.49 10.01
N ARG A 22 5.43 -6.96 11.20
CA ARG A 22 4.02 -6.76 11.60
C ARG A 22 3.34 -5.64 10.82
N THR A 23 4.09 -4.61 10.46
CA THR A 23 3.59 -3.48 9.65
C THR A 23 3.25 -3.93 8.23
N ARG A 24 4.06 -4.83 7.65
CA ARG A 24 3.83 -5.45 6.33
C ARG A 24 2.54 -6.24 6.28
N VAL A 25 2.28 -7.08 7.28
CA VAL A 25 1.05 -7.89 7.36
C VAL A 25 -0.18 -6.99 7.51
N GLY A 26 -0.10 -5.96 8.35
CA GLY A 26 -1.19 -4.99 8.50
C GLY A 26 -1.52 -4.26 7.20
N MET A 27 -0.49 -3.76 6.48
CA MET A 27 -0.68 -3.15 5.16
C MET A 27 -1.34 -4.12 4.17
N PHE A 28 -0.90 -5.37 4.12
CA PHE A 28 -1.44 -6.36 3.20
C PHE A 28 -2.90 -6.72 3.50
N LEU A 29 -3.26 -6.82 4.78
CA LEU A 29 -4.66 -7.01 5.22
C LEU A 29 -5.55 -5.86 4.75
N TRP A 30 -5.10 -4.61 4.92
CA TRP A 30 -5.82 -3.43 4.44
C TRP A 30 -5.98 -3.43 2.92
N LEU A 31 -4.96 -3.86 2.19
CA LEU A 31 -4.98 -4.02 0.73
C LEU A 31 -6.03 -5.02 0.26
N ILE A 32 -6.13 -6.19 0.91
CA ILE A 32 -7.16 -7.18 0.60
C ILE A 32 -8.55 -6.65 0.94
N ALA A 33 -8.70 -5.97 2.06
CA ALA A 33 -9.95 -5.35 2.47
C ALA A 33 -10.41 -4.23 1.53
N LEU A 34 -9.50 -3.64 0.75
CA LEU A 34 -9.81 -2.60 -0.24
C LEU A 34 -10.39 -3.17 -1.55
N LEU A 35 -10.10 -4.43 -1.87
CA LEU A 35 -10.51 -5.07 -3.12
C LEU A 35 -12.03 -5.15 -3.38
N PRO A 36 -12.93 -5.34 -2.38
CA PRO A 36 -14.37 -5.36 -2.62
C PRO A 36 -15.00 -3.97 -2.81
N LEU A 37 -14.32 -2.88 -2.43
CA LEU A 37 -14.88 -1.52 -2.51
C LEU A 37 -15.27 -1.07 -3.93
N PRO A 38 -14.46 -1.29 -4.98
CA PRO A 38 -14.84 -0.95 -6.35
C PRO A 38 -16.13 -1.63 -6.81
N PHE A 39 -16.42 -2.85 -6.33
CA PHE A 39 -17.62 -3.59 -6.71
C PHE A 39 -18.90 -3.06 -6.06
N LEU A 40 -18.79 -2.27 -4.99
CA LEU A 40 -19.92 -1.56 -4.38
C LEU A 40 -20.23 -0.25 -5.12
N MET A 41 -19.31 0.23 -5.97
CA MET A 41 -19.38 1.50 -6.68
C MET A 41 -19.75 1.32 -8.17
N GLN A 42 -20.61 0.35 -8.48
CA GLN A 42 -21.01 0.04 -9.87
C GLN A 42 -21.75 1.21 -10.55
N ASP A 43 -22.43 2.06 -9.78
CA ASP A 43 -23.15 3.23 -10.29
C ASP A 43 -22.22 4.32 -10.89
N LEU A 44 -20.92 4.32 -10.56
CA LEU A 44 -19.95 5.24 -11.18
C LEU A 44 -19.54 4.82 -12.60
N GLY A 45 -19.94 3.63 -13.04
CA GLY A 45 -19.72 3.14 -14.39
C GLY A 45 -18.72 1.98 -14.49
N VAL A 46 -18.91 1.13 -15.50
CA VAL A 46 -18.13 -0.11 -15.68
C VAL A 46 -16.64 0.16 -15.90
N VAL A 47 -16.30 1.25 -16.61
CA VAL A 47 -14.92 1.67 -16.87
C VAL A 47 -14.18 1.97 -15.56
N PHE A 48 -14.87 2.63 -14.61
CA PHE A 48 -14.34 2.93 -13.28
C PHE A 48 -14.03 1.67 -12.50
N VAL A 49 -14.99 0.75 -12.44
CA VAL A 49 -14.85 -0.52 -11.71
C VAL A 49 -13.69 -1.35 -12.27
N VAL A 50 -13.58 -1.46 -13.60
CA VAL A 50 -12.51 -2.25 -14.26
C VAL A 50 -11.12 -1.65 -13.95
N LEU A 51 -10.95 -0.34 -14.09
CA LEU A 51 -9.69 0.35 -13.80
C LEU A 51 -9.31 0.27 -12.33
N ALA A 52 -10.26 0.52 -11.42
CA ALA A 52 -10.03 0.43 -9.98
C ALA A 52 -9.64 -0.99 -9.55
N THR A 53 -10.24 -2.02 -10.17
CA THR A 53 -9.91 -3.42 -9.90
C THR A 53 -8.49 -3.74 -10.39
N LEU A 54 -8.12 -3.32 -11.60
CA LEU A 54 -6.75 -3.47 -12.15
C LEU A 54 -5.70 -2.82 -11.24
N LEU A 55 -5.96 -1.60 -10.76
CA LEU A 55 -5.10 -0.90 -9.82
C LEU A 55 -4.98 -1.66 -8.48
N ASN A 56 -6.09 -2.17 -7.95
CA ASN A 56 -6.06 -2.97 -6.71
C ASN A 56 -5.21 -4.24 -6.88
N VAL A 57 -5.39 -4.97 -7.99
CA VAL A 57 -4.61 -6.18 -8.29
C VAL A 57 -3.12 -5.86 -8.41
N GLY A 58 -2.77 -4.78 -9.13
CA GLY A 58 -1.38 -4.30 -9.23
C GLY A 58 -0.78 -3.94 -7.88
N TRP A 59 -1.55 -3.30 -6.99
CA TRP A 59 -1.10 -2.95 -5.65
C TRP A 59 -0.88 -4.18 -4.76
N ILE A 60 -1.76 -5.17 -4.83
CA ILE A 60 -1.62 -6.45 -4.11
C ILE A 60 -0.38 -7.21 -4.59
N ALA A 61 -0.12 -7.25 -5.90
CA ALA A 61 1.08 -7.87 -6.45
C ALA A 61 2.35 -7.21 -5.89
N LEU A 62 2.40 -5.87 -5.82
CA LEU A 62 3.48 -5.15 -5.14
C LEU A 62 3.54 -5.46 -3.63
N GLY A 63 2.41 -5.61 -2.97
CA GLY A 63 2.30 -6.05 -1.58
C GLY A 63 2.93 -7.44 -1.35
N LEU A 64 2.69 -8.38 -2.26
CA LEU A 64 3.24 -9.74 -2.23
C LEU A 64 4.78 -9.73 -2.38
N THR A 65 5.34 -8.82 -3.19
CA THR A 65 6.80 -8.70 -3.31
C THR A 65 7.50 -8.33 -1.99
N SER A 66 6.75 -7.76 -1.03
CA SER A 66 7.26 -7.45 0.32
C SER A 66 7.68 -8.70 1.09
N PHE A 67 6.99 -9.83 0.89
CA PHE A 67 7.27 -11.07 1.60
C PHE A 67 8.55 -11.77 1.12
N LYS A 68 9.15 -11.32 0.02
CA LYS A 68 10.41 -11.87 -0.47
C LYS A 68 11.54 -11.39 0.44
N SER A 69 12.16 -12.33 1.17
CA SER A 69 13.16 -12.09 2.24
C SER A 69 14.41 -11.28 1.84
N SER A 70 14.65 -11.05 0.55
CA SER A 70 15.79 -10.28 0.03
C SER A 70 15.44 -8.85 -0.40
N ALA A 71 14.19 -8.41 -0.21
CA ALA A 71 13.76 -7.07 -0.61
C ALA A 71 14.19 -6.02 0.43
N ASN A 72 14.93 -5.01 -0.02
CA ASN A 72 15.24 -3.82 0.78
C ASN A 72 13.94 -3.15 1.27
N GLU A 73 13.66 -3.25 2.57
CA GLU A 73 12.41 -2.79 3.21
C GLU A 73 12.08 -1.33 2.89
N THR A 74 13.09 -0.46 2.89
CA THR A 74 12.98 0.97 2.56
C THR A 74 12.59 1.20 1.11
N LYS A 75 13.23 0.50 0.16
CA LYS A 75 12.89 0.63 -1.26
C LYS A 75 11.47 0.14 -1.54
N TRP A 76 11.05 -0.95 -0.88
CA TRP A 76 9.69 -1.46 -1.00
C TRP A 76 8.66 -0.48 -0.42
N ALA A 77 8.91 0.09 0.76
CA ALA A 77 8.03 1.09 1.37
C ALA A 77 7.86 2.32 0.48
N THR A 78 8.95 2.81 -0.13
CA THR A 78 8.90 3.92 -1.09
C THR A 78 8.07 3.56 -2.33
N LYS A 79 8.22 2.34 -2.87
CA LYS A 79 7.39 1.88 -4.01
C LYS A 79 5.91 1.82 -3.65
N MET A 80 5.56 1.29 -2.48
CA MET A 80 4.16 1.24 -2.02
C MET A 80 3.57 2.65 -1.88
N PHE A 81 4.35 3.61 -1.38
CA PHE A 81 3.91 5.00 -1.25
C PHE A 81 3.72 5.71 -2.60
N ILE A 82 4.66 5.54 -3.53
CA ILE A 82 4.51 6.08 -4.88
C ILE A 82 3.29 5.46 -5.58
N TYR A 83 3.09 4.15 -5.40
CA TYR A 83 1.91 3.48 -5.95
C TYR A 83 0.62 4.04 -5.35
N SER A 84 0.54 4.25 -4.04
CA SER A 84 -0.66 4.83 -3.41
C SER A 84 -0.96 6.25 -3.89
N LEU A 85 0.06 7.06 -4.18
CA LEU A 85 -0.14 8.40 -4.76
C LEU A 85 -0.70 8.31 -6.17
N ASN A 86 -0.14 7.44 -7.01
CA ASN A 86 -0.65 7.23 -8.37
C ASN A 86 -2.06 6.64 -8.34
N TYR A 87 -2.34 5.74 -7.40
CA TYR A 87 -3.68 5.20 -7.16
C TYR A 87 -4.67 6.33 -6.87
N LEU A 88 -4.35 7.22 -5.94
CA LEU A 88 -5.21 8.34 -5.59
C LEU A 88 -5.46 9.28 -6.80
N VAL A 89 -4.39 9.63 -7.52
CA VAL A 89 -4.50 10.51 -8.69
C VAL A 89 -5.34 9.87 -9.79
N LEU A 90 -5.10 8.60 -10.12
CA LEU A 90 -5.87 7.88 -11.14
C LEU A 90 -7.32 7.68 -10.72
N PHE A 91 -7.57 7.43 -9.44
CA PHE A 91 -8.92 7.23 -8.90
C PHE A 91 -9.75 8.52 -8.95
N PHE A 92 -9.15 9.70 -8.72
CA PHE A 92 -9.84 10.99 -8.78
C PHE A 92 -9.86 11.63 -10.17
N ALA A 93 -8.91 11.27 -11.05
CA ALA A 93 -8.87 11.76 -12.42
C ALA A 93 -9.86 11.04 -13.34
N LEU A 94 -10.32 9.85 -12.92
CA LEU A 94 -11.30 9.04 -13.65
C LEU A 94 -12.74 9.43 -13.32
#